data_AF-A0A6V8N7E5-F1
#
_entry.id   AF-A0A6V8N7E5-F1
#
_cell.length_a   1.000
_cell.length_b   1.000
_cell.length_c   1.000
_cell.angle_alpha   90.00
_cell.angle_beta   90.00
_cell.angle_gamma   90.00
#
_symmetry.space_group_name_H-M   'P 1'
#
loop_
_entity.id
_entity.type
_entity.pdbx_description
1 polymer ?
#
loop_
_entity_poly.entity_id
_entity_poly.type
_entity_poly.pdbx_seq_one_letter_code
_entity_poly.pdbx_strand_id
1 'polypeptide(L)'
;MSSSEPGDLAQAFATMTPQALSSILALLEEATVGAVMEGRMSDWLDKKAAGSEFARKLESRVAQLETLQQHQLCLNLYAQINQICEIPPRHYTAPRDFCDNCEDIITAGLALMRKHDLSFQGTSLHDLVVFQTGKMFGIMQEKFPDLPHDKQEEFLAKIRDFISELPAGQRAALQKELNLHEVSDEKLRTLLTSGALGTAFAATVGIGGFSFYMGASSLLAGITHLLGFSLPFAAYTSMSSLIAVLSNPLFLIAFIGGGAFWLISKENRKMRERLVPLVLTQSVVSSLHTSEIDKHNDCTEKAVAAWARDWSTVLEQRAVRNAARVAVDNAQSAYDSTVALINENLKKQSTLATDREKTVKKIRAMVPEVVDKIRDGKWGMELSAQGEKLLTLLKEQVEIKSRPQSSSFFGKIAGAINNKWDGFETSLGIKDSSKQIALKAASLWEEGFMPADPDVHYIACQLQEATEDLVQLKNEAKTQEEIASQQRAVLKQCTKELEVASGKCFEAERLQWGMGALQ
;
A
#
# COMPACT_ATOMS: atom_id res chain seq x y z
N MET A 1 -34.01 -4.92 24.56
CA MET A 1 -33.10 -6.06 24.36
C MET A 1 -32.22 -5.66 23.19
N SER A 2 -30.90 -5.58 23.22
CA SER A 2 -29.88 -6.18 24.11
C SER A 2 -28.60 -5.31 24.07
N SER A 3 -28.29 -4.58 25.14
CA SER A 3 -27.00 -3.86 25.28
C SER A 3 -25.83 -4.78 25.62
N SER A 4 -26.02 -6.11 25.57
CA SER A 4 -25.01 -7.11 25.94
C SER A 4 -24.29 -7.74 24.75
N GLU A 5 -24.86 -7.75 23.54
CA GLU A 5 -24.31 -8.56 22.43
C GLU A 5 -22.84 -8.27 22.07
N PRO A 6 -22.36 -7.02 22.02
CA PRO A 6 -20.95 -6.74 21.78
C PRO A 6 -20.05 -7.24 22.91
N GLY A 7 -20.52 -7.14 24.16
CA GLY A 7 -19.83 -7.68 25.33
C GLY A 7 -19.79 -9.21 25.32
N ASP A 8 -20.89 -9.86 24.93
CA ASP A 8 -21.00 -11.30 24.81
C ASP A 8 -20.03 -11.84 23.75
N LEU A 9 -19.91 -11.16 22.60
CA LEU A 9 -18.94 -11.51 21.56
C LEU A 9 -17.48 -11.26 21.99
N ALA A 10 -17.21 -10.14 22.67
CA ALA A 10 -15.86 -9.83 23.15
C ALA A 10 -15.39 -10.83 24.21
N GLN A 11 -16.29 -11.18 25.14
CA GLN A 11 -16.07 -12.26 26.10
C GLN A 11 -15.86 -13.58 25.38
N ALA A 12 -16.60 -13.82 24.29
CA ALA A 12 -16.47 -15.04 23.52
C ALA A 12 -15.11 -15.21 22.85
N PHE A 13 -14.57 -14.14 22.28
CA PHE A 13 -13.21 -14.17 21.74
C PHE A 13 -12.16 -14.38 22.83
N ALA A 14 -12.38 -13.80 24.02
CA ALA A 14 -11.45 -13.93 25.14
C ALA A 14 -11.42 -15.35 25.73
N THR A 15 -12.58 -16.01 25.84
CA THR A 15 -12.73 -17.33 26.49
C THR A 15 -12.58 -18.54 25.56
N MET A 16 -12.43 -18.32 24.26
CA MET A 16 -12.16 -19.42 23.33
C MET A 16 -10.79 -20.06 23.59
N THR A 17 -10.73 -21.38 23.46
CA THR A 17 -9.49 -22.15 23.62
C THR A 17 -8.48 -21.77 22.52
N PRO A 18 -7.16 -21.91 22.77
CA PRO A 18 -6.14 -21.68 21.75
C PRO A 18 -6.38 -22.48 20.47
N GLN A 19 -6.79 -23.75 20.59
CA GLN A 19 -7.12 -24.61 19.45
C GLN A 19 -8.28 -24.04 18.61
N ALA A 20 -9.34 -23.54 19.25
CA ALA A 20 -10.47 -22.93 18.56
C ALA A 20 -10.05 -21.64 17.83
N LEU A 21 -9.31 -20.76 18.51
CA LEU A 21 -8.79 -19.52 17.91
C LEU A 21 -7.86 -19.82 16.72
N SER A 22 -6.90 -20.74 16.88
CA SER A 22 -5.98 -21.15 15.81
C SER A 22 -6.73 -21.73 14.61
N SER A 23 -7.77 -22.54 14.84
CA SER A 23 -8.57 -23.12 13.77
C SER A 23 -9.37 -22.07 12.99
N ILE A 24 -10.00 -21.14 13.70
CA ILE A 24 -10.74 -20.03 13.10
C ILE A 24 -9.79 -19.13 12.29
N LEU A 25 -8.64 -18.79 12.87
CA LEU A 25 -7.63 -17.98 12.21
C LEU A 25 -7.06 -18.65 10.96
N ALA A 26 -6.66 -19.91 11.07
CA ALA A 26 -6.19 -20.68 9.93
C ALA A 26 -7.23 -20.71 8.81
N LEU A 27 -8.51 -20.85 9.16
CA LEU A 27 -9.60 -20.81 8.19
C LEU A 27 -9.69 -19.43 7.52
N LEU A 28 -9.67 -18.33 8.28
CA LEU A 28 -9.73 -16.98 7.71
C LEU A 28 -8.52 -16.64 6.82
N GLU A 29 -7.34 -17.17 7.15
CA GLU A 29 -6.09 -16.93 6.42
C GLU A 29 -5.96 -17.82 5.17
N GLU A 30 -6.25 -19.11 5.27
CA GLU A 30 -6.00 -20.09 4.21
C GLU A 30 -7.18 -20.25 3.25
N ALA A 31 -8.40 -19.88 3.65
CA ALA A 31 -9.60 -19.97 2.81
C ALA A 31 -9.59 -18.92 1.69
N THR A 32 -8.71 -19.14 0.72
CA THR A 32 -8.61 -18.41 -0.53
C THR A 32 -8.98 -19.34 -1.67
N VAL A 33 -9.58 -18.78 -2.72
CA VAL A 33 -9.91 -19.48 -3.96
C VAL A 33 -8.66 -20.15 -4.54
N GLY A 34 -7.52 -19.44 -4.49
CA GLY A 34 -6.23 -19.97 -4.93
C GLY A 34 -5.80 -21.23 -4.17
N ALA A 35 -5.78 -21.18 -2.84
CA ALA A 35 -5.36 -22.32 -2.02
C ALA A 35 -6.30 -23.52 -2.15
N VAL A 36 -7.61 -23.29 -2.24
CA VAL A 36 -8.59 -24.37 -2.45
C VAL A 36 -8.45 -25.00 -3.83
N MET A 37 -8.20 -24.20 -4.86
CA MET A 37 -7.97 -24.69 -6.23
C MET A 37 -6.66 -25.45 -6.36
N GLU A 38 -5.57 -24.93 -5.79
CA GLU A 38 -4.25 -25.57 -5.77
C GLU A 38 -4.33 -26.94 -5.07
N GLY A 39 -4.93 -26.97 -3.88
CA GLY A 39 -5.12 -28.22 -3.13
C GLY A 39 -5.89 -29.27 -3.93
N ARG A 40 -6.99 -28.86 -4.59
CA ARG A 40 -7.78 -29.78 -5.42
C ARG A 40 -7.06 -30.24 -6.69
N MET A 41 -6.31 -29.35 -7.35
CA MET A 41 -5.53 -29.73 -8.52
C MET A 41 -4.46 -30.75 -8.13
N SER A 42 -3.82 -30.57 -6.97
CA SER A 42 -2.91 -31.56 -6.39
C SER A 42 -3.62 -32.87 -6.07
N ASP A 43 -4.78 -32.83 -5.40
CA ASP A 43 -5.55 -34.03 -5.06
C ASP A 43 -5.98 -34.82 -6.31
N TRP A 44 -6.38 -34.11 -7.38
CA TRP A 44 -6.75 -34.73 -8.66
C TRP A 44 -5.55 -35.37 -9.36
N LEU A 45 -4.40 -34.68 -9.40
CA LEU A 45 -3.16 -35.21 -9.95
C LEU A 45 -2.68 -36.45 -9.17
N ASP A 46 -2.82 -36.43 -7.85
CA ASP A 46 -2.38 -37.50 -6.94
C ASP A 46 -3.43 -38.61 -6.75
N LYS A 47 -4.61 -38.51 -7.38
CA LYS A 47 -5.77 -39.42 -7.18
C LYS A 47 -6.20 -39.57 -5.70
N LYS A 48 -6.05 -38.52 -4.90
CA LYS A 48 -6.49 -38.45 -3.50
C LYS A 48 -7.97 -38.04 -3.40
N ALA A 49 -8.54 -38.17 -2.21
CA ALA A 49 -9.85 -37.62 -1.91
C ALA A 49 -9.82 -36.08 -2.06
N ALA A 50 -10.84 -35.51 -2.69
CA ALA A 50 -10.91 -34.08 -2.93
C ALA A 50 -10.91 -33.28 -1.62
N GLY A 51 -10.01 -32.30 -1.50
CA GLY A 51 -9.85 -31.44 -0.33
C GLY A 51 -8.80 -31.92 0.67
N SER A 52 -8.13 -33.05 0.45
CA SER A 52 -7.16 -33.61 1.40
C SER A 52 -5.92 -32.73 1.57
N GLU A 53 -5.42 -32.16 0.48
CA GLU A 53 -4.26 -31.28 0.52
C GLU A 53 -4.57 -29.92 1.17
N PHE A 54 -5.78 -29.39 0.94
CA PHE A 54 -6.24 -28.18 1.62
C PHE A 54 -6.41 -28.40 3.13
N ALA A 55 -7.01 -29.53 3.53
CA ALA A 55 -7.14 -29.91 4.93
C ALA A 55 -5.77 -30.03 5.61
N ARG A 56 -4.79 -30.67 4.95
CA ARG A 56 -3.41 -30.76 5.43
C ARG A 56 -2.76 -29.38 5.60
N LYS A 57 -2.98 -28.47 4.66
CA LYS A 57 -2.48 -27.08 4.74
C LYS A 57 -3.11 -26.33 5.92
N LEU A 58 -4.41 -26.49 6.12
CA LEU A 58 -5.14 -25.91 7.24
C LEU A 58 -4.60 -26.46 8.58
N GLU A 59 -4.46 -27.77 8.72
CA GLU A 59 -3.89 -28.42 9.92
C GLU A 59 -2.46 -27.94 10.20
N SER A 60 -1.64 -27.83 9.16
CA SER A 60 -0.28 -27.30 9.29
C SER A 60 -0.29 -25.84 9.79
N ARG A 61 -1.24 -25.02 9.32
CA ARG A 61 -1.38 -23.64 9.77
C ARG A 61 -1.88 -23.55 11.20
N VAL A 62 -2.83 -24.41 11.60
CA VAL A 62 -3.29 -24.52 12.99
C VAL A 62 -2.13 -24.86 13.92
N ALA A 63 -1.31 -25.85 13.58
CA ALA A 63 -0.15 -26.24 14.38
C ALA A 63 0.88 -25.10 14.53
N GLN A 64 1.06 -24.27 13.49
CA GLN A 64 1.91 -23.08 13.57
C GLN A 64 1.31 -22.04 14.54
N LEU A 65 0.01 -21.78 14.44
CA LEU A 65 -0.68 -20.80 15.27
C LEU A 65 -0.77 -21.23 16.74
N GLU A 66 -0.89 -22.53 17.03
CA GLU A 66 -0.90 -23.06 18.40
C GLU A 66 0.39 -22.80 19.19
N THR A 67 1.48 -22.38 18.52
CA THR A 67 2.71 -21.92 19.21
C THR A 67 2.55 -20.54 19.86
N LEU A 68 1.53 -19.77 19.48
CA LEU A 68 1.26 -18.44 20.00
C LEU A 68 0.46 -18.50 21.31
N GLN A 69 0.58 -17.46 22.13
CA GLN A 69 -0.22 -17.34 23.35
C GLN A 69 -1.66 -16.97 23.03
N GLN A 70 -2.62 -17.37 23.87
CA GLN A 70 -4.05 -17.16 23.63
C GLN A 70 -4.42 -15.69 23.35
N HIS A 71 -3.86 -14.74 24.11
CA HIS A 71 -4.12 -13.32 23.92
C HIS A 71 -3.59 -12.80 22.57
N GLN A 72 -2.49 -13.37 22.06
CA GLN A 72 -1.97 -13.09 20.72
C GLN A 72 -2.91 -13.62 19.65
N LEU A 73 -3.39 -14.85 19.80
CA LEU A 73 -4.39 -15.42 18.89
C LEU A 73 -5.68 -14.58 18.88
N CYS A 74 -6.11 -14.07 20.04
CA CYS A 74 -7.25 -13.17 20.15
C CYS A 74 -7.04 -11.86 19.36
N LEU A 75 -5.88 -11.20 19.54
CA LEU A 75 -5.54 -9.99 18.77
C LEU A 75 -5.47 -10.25 17.26
N ASN A 76 -4.89 -11.37 16.83
CA ASN A 76 -4.87 -11.80 15.43
C ASN A 76 -6.29 -11.98 14.89
N LEU A 77 -7.20 -12.54 15.68
CA LEU A 77 -8.59 -12.76 15.25
C LEU A 77 -9.30 -11.43 15.00
N TYR A 78 -9.21 -10.50 15.97
CA TYR A 78 -9.77 -9.14 15.80
C TYR A 78 -9.20 -8.45 14.56
N ALA A 79 -7.88 -8.52 14.39
CA ALA A 79 -7.19 -7.98 13.23
C ALA A 79 -7.69 -8.53 11.89
N GLN A 80 -7.77 -9.85 11.76
CA GLN A 80 -8.20 -10.49 10.52
C GLN A 80 -9.67 -10.16 10.22
N ILE A 81 -10.55 -10.18 11.22
CA ILE A 81 -11.96 -9.82 11.03
C ILE A 81 -12.08 -8.33 10.63
N ASN A 82 -11.37 -7.43 11.31
CA ASN A 82 -11.37 -6.00 10.99
C ASN A 82 -10.88 -5.75 9.56
N GLN A 83 -9.81 -6.44 9.14
CA GLN A 83 -9.29 -6.34 7.78
C GLN A 83 -10.31 -6.81 6.73
N ILE A 84 -11.00 -7.94 6.97
CA ILE A 84 -12.02 -8.46 6.05
C ILE A 84 -13.24 -7.53 5.98
N CYS A 85 -13.62 -6.95 7.12
CA CYS A 85 -14.77 -6.06 7.26
C CYS A 85 -14.47 -4.60 6.90
N GLU A 86 -13.21 -4.26 6.57
CA GLU A 86 -12.73 -2.89 6.35
C GLU A 86 -13.02 -1.96 7.55
N ILE A 87 -12.99 -2.52 8.77
CA ILE A 87 -13.15 -1.76 10.00
C ILE A 87 -11.83 -1.04 10.29
N PRO A 88 -11.84 0.29 10.48
CA PRO A 88 -10.65 1.03 10.80
C PRO A 88 -9.95 0.48 12.05
N PRO A 89 -8.62 0.45 12.06
CA PRO A 89 -7.86 0.10 13.24
C PRO A 89 -8.28 0.89 14.49
N ARG A 90 -8.47 0.19 15.60
CA ARG A 90 -8.76 0.78 16.91
C ARG A 90 -7.54 0.72 17.80
N HIS A 91 -7.41 1.70 18.70
CA HIS A 91 -6.37 1.72 19.71
C HIS A 91 -6.92 1.12 21.00
N TYR A 92 -6.54 -0.12 21.32
CA TYR A 92 -6.99 -0.80 22.54
C TYR A 92 -6.20 -0.32 23.76
N THR A 93 -6.79 0.62 24.51
CA THR A 93 -6.28 1.12 25.79
C THR A 93 -6.86 0.40 27.00
N ALA A 94 -8.06 -0.16 26.85
CA ALA A 94 -8.81 -0.79 27.91
C ALA A 94 -9.63 -1.98 27.36
N PRO A 95 -10.02 -2.94 28.23
CA PRO A 95 -10.84 -4.08 27.81
C PRO A 95 -12.15 -3.70 27.10
N ARG A 96 -12.73 -2.55 27.44
CA ARG A 96 -13.96 -2.05 26.81
C ARG A 96 -13.79 -1.72 25.32
N ASP A 97 -12.58 -1.36 24.89
CA ASP A 97 -12.31 -1.03 23.48
C ASP A 97 -12.53 -2.24 22.57
N PHE A 98 -12.39 -3.46 23.10
CA PHE A 98 -12.73 -4.70 22.39
C PHE A 98 -14.24 -4.88 22.22
N CYS A 99 -15.03 -4.54 23.24
CA CYS A 99 -16.49 -4.54 23.13
C CYS A 99 -16.97 -3.56 22.06
N ASP A 100 -16.40 -2.35 22.05
CA ASP A 100 -16.73 -1.34 21.05
C ASP A 100 -16.31 -1.79 19.64
N ASN A 101 -15.19 -2.50 19.50
CA ASN A 101 -14.81 -3.12 18.21
C ASN A 101 -15.77 -4.25 17.81
N CYS A 102 -16.24 -5.06 18.77
CA CYS A 102 -17.24 -6.10 18.52
C CYS A 102 -18.57 -5.53 18.00
N GLU A 103 -18.96 -4.32 18.39
CA GLU A 103 -20.15 -3.65 17.84
C GLU A 103 -20.01 -3.37 16.34
N ASP A 104 -18.85 -2.85 15.90
CA ASP A 104 -18.54 -2.65 14.48
C ASP A 104 -18.50 -3.99 13.74
N ILE A 105 -17.86 -5.01 14.34
CA ILE A 105 -17.75 -6.35 13.77
C ILE A 105 -19.14 -6.99 13.57
N ILE A 106 -20.03 -6.90 14.57
CA ILE A 106 -21.40 -7.43 14.47
C ILE A 106 -22.14 -6.71 13.35
N THR A 107 -22.06 -5.38 13.32
CA THR A 107 -22.70 -4.56 12.29
C THR A 107 -22.22 -4.95 10.88
N ALA A 108 -20.90 -5.07 10.70
CA ALA A 108 -20.30 -5.48 9.44
C ALA A 108 -20.65 -6.94 9.08
N GLY A 109 -20.60 -7.86 10.04
CA GLY A 109 -20.96 -9.26 9.85
C GLY A 109 -22.42 -9.45 9.42
N LEU A 110 -23.36 -8.71 10.02
CA LEU A 110 -24.76 -8.70 9.61
C LEU A 110 -24.92 -8.14 8.19
N ALA A 111 -24.22 -7.06 7.85
CA ALA A 111 -24.23 -6.50 6.50
C ALA A 111 -23.67 -7.49 5.47
N LEU A 112 -22.57 -8.17 5.78
CA LEU A 112 -22.00 -9.23 4.94
C LEU A 112 -22.96 -10.40 4.78
N MET A 113 -23.66 -10.81 5.84
CA MET A 113 -24.65 -11.87 5.75
C MET A 113 -25.79 -11.51 4.79
N ARG A 114 -26.39 -10.32 4.92
CA ARG A 114 -27.45 -9.85 4.01
C ARG A 114 -26.95 -9.69 2.57
N LYS A 115 -25.70 -9.27 2.39
CA LYS A 115 -25.05 -9.11 1.08
C LYS A 115 -24.90 -10.45 0.35
N HIS A 116 -24.51 -11.50 1.06
CA HIS A 116 -24.23 -12.81 0.46
C HIS A 116 -25.41 -13.78 0.49
N ASP A 117 -26.42 -13.49 1.30
CA ASP A 117 -27.61 -14.32 1.45
C ASP A 117 -28.88 -13.47 1.61
N LEU A 118 -29.63 -13.32 0.52
CA LEU A 118 -30.84 -12.51 0.46
C LEU A 118 -31.99 -13.06 1.33
N SER A 119 -31.92 -14.33 1.74
CA SER A 119 -32.93 -14.92 2.62
C SER A 119 -32.76 -14.50 4.09
N PHE A 120 -31.60 -13.96 4.45
CA PHE A 120 -31.36 -13.41 5.79
C PHE A 120 -31.84 -11.96 5.87
N GLN A 121 -32.79 -11.69 6.77
CA GLN A 121 -33.32 -10.34 7.06
C GLN A 121 -33.09 -9.89 8.51
N GLY A 122 -32.30 -10.66 9.27
CA GLY A 122 -32.03 -10.40 10.68
C GLY A 122 -31.25 -9.10 10.94
N THR A 123 -31.38 -8.58 12.16
CA THR A 123 -30.77 -7.30 12.59
C THR A 123 -29.94 -7.39 13.86
N SER A 124 -29.94 -8.55 14.51
CA SER A 124 -29.17 -8.81 15.73
C SER A 124 -28.19 -9.96 15.55
N LEU A 125 -27.19 -10.05 16.45
CA LEU A 125 -26.30 -11.21 16.50
C LEU A 125 -27.11 -12.49 16.79
N HIS A 126 -28.15 -12.39 17.61
CA HIS A 126 -29.09 -13.48 17.84
C HIS A 126 -29.77 -13.99 16.55
N ASP A 127 -30.28 -13.09 15.71
CA ASP A 127 -30.92 -13.49 14.45
C ASP A 127 -29.94 -14.21 13.53
N LEU A 128 -28.69 -13.72 13.47
CA LEU A 128 -27.63 -14.32 12.66
C LEU A 128 -27.35 -15.76 13.09
N VAL A 129 -27.22 -15.93 14.40
CA VAL A 129 -27.02 -17.22 15.05
C VAL A 129 -28.16 -18.19 14.73
N VAL A 130 -29.42 -17.78 14.96
CA VAL A 130 -30.62 -18.60 14.66
C VAL A 130 -30.65 -19.03 13.21
N PHE A 131 -30.42 -18.08 12.30
CA PHE A 131 -30.44 -18.32 10.87
C PHE A 131 -29.38 -19.33 10.44
N GLN A 132 -28.15 -19.19 10.93
CA GLN A 132 -27.07 -20.11 10.59
C GLN A 132 -27.33 -21.50 11.14
N THR A 133 -27.75 -21.63 12.40
CA THR A 133 -28.13 -22.92 12.98
C THR A 133 -29.21 -23.61 12.15
N GLY A 134 -30.24 -22.87 11.71
CA GLY A 134 -31.28 -23.40 10.82
C GLY A 134 -30.70 -23.97 9.51
N LYS A 135 -29.76 -23.26 8.88
CA LYS A 135 -29.05 -23.77 7.69
C LYS A 135 -28.24 -25.02 7.98
N MET A 136 -27.54 -25.07 9.11
CA MET A 136 -26.73 -26.22 9.49
C MET A 136 -27.61 -27.47 9.65
N PHE A 137 -28.78 -27.34 10.29
CA PHE A 137 -29.76 -28.42 10.37
C PHE A 137 -30.32 -28.83 9.00
N GLY A 138 -30.56 -27.88 8.09
CA GLY A 138 -30.98 -28.18 6.72
C GLY A 138 -29.95 -29.03 5.95
N ILE A 139 -28.66 -28.72 6.09
CA ILE A 139 -27.57 -29.52 5.48
C ILE A 139 -27.55 -30.94 6.06
N MET A 140 -27.73 -31.08 7.37
CA MET A 140 -27.77 -32.39 8.01
C MET A 140 -28.99 -33.20 7.57
N GLN A 141 -30.16 -32.57 7.43
CA GLN A 141 -31.34 -33.21 6.84
C GLN A 141 -31.04 -33.77 5.45
N GLU A 142 -30.35 -33.00 4.60
CA GLU A 142 -30.00 -33.42 3.24
C GLU A 142 -29.03 -34.61 3.25
N LYS A 143 -28.06 -34.63 4.18
CA LYS A 143 -27.02 -35.67 4.28
C LYS A 143 -27.44 -36.91 5.05
N PHE A 144 -28.43 -36.81 5.92
CA PHE A 144 -28.87 -37.91 6.78
C PHE A 144 -29.20 -39.21 6.02
N PRO A 145 -29.92 -39.19 4.87
CA PRO A 145 -30.23 -40.40 4.11
C PRO A 145 -28.99 -41.13 3.57
N ASP A 146 -27.88 -40.42 3.35
CA ASP A 146 -26.64 -40.98 2.80
C ASP A 146 -25.80 -41.70 3.87
N LEU A 147 -26.17 -41.58 5.15
CA LEU A 147 -25.41 -42.16 6.25
C LEU A 147 -25.65 -43.68 6.37
N PRO A 148 -24.63 -44.45 6.76
CA PRO A 148 -24.81 -45.84 7.19
C PRO A 148 -25.89 -45.96 8.26
N HIS A 149 -26.65 -47.06 8.27
CA HIS A 149 -27.79 -47.24 9.17
C HIS A 149 -27.40 -47.11 10.66
N ASP A 150 -26.25 -47.66 11.06
CA ASP A 150 -25.70 -47.51 12.41
C ASP A 150 -25.45 -46.05 12.79
N LYS A 151 -24.97 -45.24 11.83
CA LYS A 151 -24.77 -43.79 12.01
C LYS A 151 -26.06 -43.00 12.01
N GLN A 152 -27.08 -43.44 11.28
CA GLN A 152 -28.42 -42.84 11.36
C GLN A 152 -29.05 -43.07 12.74
N GLU A 153 -28.94 -44.28 13.30
CA GLU A 153 -29.44 -44.58 14.65
C GLU A 153 -28.69 -43.78 15.73
N GLU A 154 -27.37 -43.70 15.63
CA GLU A 154 -26.54 -42.91 16.56
C GLU A 154 -26.88 -41.42 16.50
N PHE A 155 -27.18 -40.89 15.31
CA PHE A 155 -27.64 -39.51 15.11
C PHE A 155 -29.01 -39.25 15.76
N LEU A 156 -29.98 -40.14 15.53
CA LEU A 156 -31.33 -40.02 16.11
C LEU A 156 -31.31 -40.14 17.64
N ALA A 157 -30.45 -41.02 18.18
CA ALA A 157 -30.22 -41.14 19.62
C ALA A 157 -29.73 -39.82 20.22
N LYS A 158 -28.73 -39.16 19.60
CA LYS A 158 -28.26 -37.85 20.10
C LYS A 158 -29.34 -36.77 20.09
N ILE A 159 -30.20 -36.73 19.05
CA ILE A 159 -31.33 -35.79 19.02
C ILE A 159 -32.29 -36.09 20.19
N ARG A 160 -32.61 -37.36 20.42
CA ARG A 160 -33.49 -37.77 21.52
C ARG A 160 -32.91 -37.39 22.87
N ASP A 161 -31.64 -37.68 23.10
CA ASP A 161 -30.94 -37.36 24.35
C ASP A 161 -30.99 -35.86 24.59
N PHE A 162 -30.68 -35.07 23.55
CA PHE A 162 -30.78 -33.62 23.62
C PHE A 162 -32.19 -33.14 24.00
N ILE A 163 -33.25 -33.62 23.32
CA ILE A 163 -34.63 -33.23 23.62
C ILE A 163 -35.00 -33.63 25.07
N SER A 164 -34.47 -34.75 25.56
CA SER A 164 -34.73 -35.29 26.89
C SER A 164 -33.95 -34.58 28.01
N GLU A 165 -32.88 -33.87 27.66
CA GLU A 165 -32.10 -33.04 28.58
C GLU A 165 -32.64 -31.60 28.67
N LEU A 166 -33.45 -31.16 27.70
CA LEU A 166 -34.05 -29.82 27.70
C LEU A 166 -34.90 -29.53 28.95
N PRO A 167 -34.83 -28.32 29.55
CA PRO A 167 -35.75 -27.88 30.59
C PRO A 167 -37.21 -28.06 30.18
N ALA A 168 -38.09 -28.36 31.14
CA ALA A 168 -39.49 -28.74 30.88
C ALA A 168 -40.23 -27.74 29.97
N GLY A 169 -40.03 -26.43 30.15
CA GLY A 169 -40.65 -25.39 29.31
C GLY A 169 -40.14 -25.39 27.86
N GLN A 170 -38.84 -25.63 27.66
CA GLN A 170 -38.22 -25.69 26.33
C GLN A 170 -38.56 -26.98 25.59
N ARG A 171 -38.58 -28.10 26.33
CA ARG A 171 -39.02 -29.39 25.82
C ARG A 171 -40.47 -29.33 25.38
N ALA A 172 -41.36 -28.73 26.17
CA ALA A 172 -42.76 -28.59 25.82
C ALA A 172 -42.96 -27.68 24.59
N ALA A 173 -42.19 -26.59 24.47
CA ALA A 173 -42.23 -25.72 23.29
C ALA A 173 -41.77 -26.47 22.02
N LEU A 174 -40.64 -27.19 22.10
CA LEU A 174 -40.12 -27.98 20.99
C LEU A 174 -41.07 -29.11 20.59
N GLN A 175 -41.61 -29.84 21.57
CA GLN A 175 -42.58 -30.91 21.34
C GLN A 175 -43.88 -30.39 20.73
N LYS A 176 -44.37 -29.23 21.17
CA LYS A 176 -45.54 -28.57 20.59
C LYS A 176 -45.29 -28.21 19.13
N GLU A 177 -44.13 -27.64 18.82
CA GLU A 177 -43.78 -27.21 17.47
C GLU A 177 -43.58 -28.39 16.52
N LEU A 178 -43.07 -29.50 17.03
CA LEU A 178 -42.93 -30.76 16.30
C LEU A 178 -44.21 -31.61 16.28
N ASN A 179 -45.28 -31.16 16.96
CA ASN A 179 -46.50 -31.92 17.22
C ASN A 179 -46.24 -33.35 17.76
N LEU A 180 -45.27 -33.46 18.68
CA LEU A 180 -44.82 -34.71 19.27
C LEU A 180 -45.40 -34.90 20.68
N HIS A 181 -46.30 -35.87 20.82
CA HIS A 181 -46.69 -36.38 22.14
C HIS A 181 -45.67 -37.37 22.73
N GLU A 182 -44.81 -37.95 21.88
CA GLU A 182 -43.77 -38.92 22.28
C GLU A 182 -42.62 -38.88 21.26
N VAL A 183 -41.37 -38.92 21.76
CA VAL A 183 -40.15 -38.83 20.94
C VAL A 183 -39.67 -40.24 20.59
N SER A 184 -40.00 -40.72 19.38
CA SER A 184 -39.53 -42.01 18.85
C SER A 184 -38.61 -41.83 17.64
N ASP A 185 -37.71 -42.79 17.39
CA ASP A 185 -36.75 -42.71 16.26
C ASP A 185 -37.43 -42.60 14.90
N GLU A 186 -38.54 -43.32 14.71
CA GLU A 186 -39.31 -43.26 13.46
C GLU A 186 -39.86 -41.85 13.22
N LYS A 187 -40.41 -41.21 14.25
CA LYS A 187 -40.92 -39.83 14.15
C LYS A 187 -39.78 -38.82 13.98
N LEU A 188 -38.68 -38.97 14.73
CA LEU A 188 -37.51 -38.11 14.58
C LEU A 188 -36.91 -38.24 13.17
N ARG A 189 -36.86 -39.44 12.62
CA ARG A 189 -36.44 -39.71 11.24
C ARG A 189 -37.34 -38.99 10.24
N THR A 190 -38.67 -39.07 10.39
CA THR A 190 -39.62 -38.36 9.53
C THR A 190 -39.49 -36.83 9.66
N LEU A 191 -39.33 -36.31 10.88
CA LEU A 191 -39.19 -34.87 11.12
C LEU A 191 -37.86 -34.32 10.59
N LEU A 192 -36.80 -35.11 10.69
CA LEU A 192 -35.51 -34.77 10.12
C LEU A 192 -35.57 -34.76 8.60
N THR A 193 -36.08 -35.81 7.96
CA THR A 193 -36.15 -35.90 6.49
C THR A 193 -37.13 -34.89 5.87
N SER A 194 -38.20 -34.52 6.58
CA SER A 194 -39.13 -33.45 6.17
C SER A 194 -38.61 -32.03 6.46
N GLY A 195 -37.59 -31.88 7.31
CA GLY A 195 -36.99 -30.60 7.67
C GLY A 195 -37.74 -29.84 8.77
N ALA A 196 -38.87 -30.39 9.20
CA ALA A 196 -39.65 -29.87 10.33
C ALA A 196 -38.81 -29.76 11.60
N LEU A 197 -37.80 -30.63 11.77
CA LEU A 197 -36.86 -30.55 12.89
C LEU A 197 -36.09 -29.23 12.89
N GLY A 198 -35.46 -28.85 11.78
CA GLY A 198 -34.70 -27.60 11.70
C GLY A 198 -35.57 -26.36 11.95
N THR A 199 -36.80 -26.37 11.42
CA THR A 199 -37.77 -25.28 11.61
C THR A 199 -38.21 -25.17 13.08
N ALA A 200 -38.53 -26.29 13.72
CA ALA A 200 -38.96 -26.29 15.11
C ALA A 200 -37.85 -25.92 16.08
N PHE A 201 -36.61 -26.35 15.81
CA PHE A 201 -35.44 -25.88 16.54
C PHE A 201 -35.30 -24.36 16.42
N ALA A 202 -35.34 -23.81 15.20
CA ALA A 202 -35.24 -22.37 14.98
C ALA A 202 -36.36 -21.58 15.71
N ALA A 203 -37.61 -22.07 15.65
CA ALA A 203 -38.73 -21.47 16.36
C ALA A 203 -38.57 -21.55 17.89
N THR A 204 -38.04 -22.66 18.39
CA THR A 204 -37.85 -22.87 19.84
C THR A 204 -36.67 -22.07 20.39
N VAL A 205 -35.67 -21.69 19.57
CA VAL A 205 -34.61 -20.76 20.01
C VAL A 205 -35.20 -19.42 20.45
N GLY A 206 -36.26 -18.93 19.79
CA GLY A 206 -36.94 -17.70 20.21
C GLY A 206 -37.63 -17.78 21.59
N ILE A 207 -37.97 -18.99 22.05
CA ILE A 207 -38.68 -19.24 23.32
C ILE A 207 -37.72 -19.66 24.43
N GLY A 208 -36.81 -20.59 24.13
CA GLY A 208 -35.81 -21.08 25.08
C GLY A 208 -34.61 -20.14 25.23
N GLY A 209 -34.58 -19.08 24.42
CA GLY A 209 -33.50 -18.11 24.36
C GLY A 209 -32.16 -18.79 24.13
N PHE A 210 -31.13 -18.17 24.67
CA PHE A 210 -29.75 -18.57 24.48
C PHE A 210 -29.40 -19.97 25.02
N SER A 211 -30.08 -20.45 26.07
CA SER A 211 -29.84 -21.77 26.66
C SER A 211 -30.35 -22.94 25.80
N PHE A 212 -31.42 -22.73 25.03
CA PHE A 212 -31.89 -23.74 24.08
C PHE A 212 -30.96 -23.84 22.87
N TYR A 213 -30.50 -22.68 22.39
CA TYR A 213 -29.47 -22.59 21.37
C TYR A 213 -28.19 -23.34 21.76
N MET A 214 -27.76 -23.19 23.03
CA MET A 214 -26.61 -23.89 23.58
C MET A 214 -26.71 -25.41 23.44
N GLY A 215 -27.87 -25.91 23.82
CA GLY A 215 -28.22 -27.30 23.64
C GLY A 215 -28.16 -27.76 22.19
N ALA A 216 -28.81 -27.01 21.29
CA ALA A 216 -28.87 -27.32 19.86
C ALA A 216 -27.48 -27.31 19.19
N SER A 217 -26.60 -26.39 19.60
CA SER A 217 -25.23 -26.31 19.10
C SER A 217 -24.33 -27.43 19.64
N SER A 218 -24.54 -27.83 20.90
CA SER A 218 -23.84 -28.99 21.50
C SER A 218 -24.23 -30.30 20.82
N LEU A 219 -25.53 -30.46 20.56
CA LEU A 219 -26.07 -31.57 19.77
C LEU A 219 -25.42 -31.61 18.38
N LEU A 220 -25.35 -30.46 17.71
CA LEU A 220 -24.73 -30.32 16.41
C LEU A 220 -23.25 -30.73 16.44
N ALA A 221 -22.47 -30.22 17.41
CA ALA A 221 -21.07 -30.62 17.60
C ALA A 221 -20.92 -32.13 17.85
N GLY A 222 -21.75 -32.71 18.72
CA GLY A 222 -21.77 -34.13 19.01
C GLY A 222 -22.08 -34.97 17.77
N ILE A 223 -23.02 -34.53 16.95
CA ILE A 223 -23.39 -35.17 15.68
C ILE A 223 -22.24 -35.10 14.67
N THR A 224 -21.55 -33.96 14.57
CA THR A 224 -20.46 -33.80 13.57
C THR A 224 -19.32 -34.78 13.78
N HIS A 225 -19.04 -35.14 15.04
CA HIS A 225 -18.08 -36.19 15.38
C HIS A 225 -18.52 -37.58 14.87
N LEU A 226 -19.82 -37.89 14.89
CA LEU A 226 -20.35 -39.18 14.40
C LEU A 226 -20.14 -39.37 12.91
N LEU A 227 -20.18 -38.26 12.18
CA LEU A 227 -20.01 -38.22 10.74
C LEU A 227 -18.53 -38.27 10.32
N GLY A 228 -17.60 -38.43 11.27
CA GLY A 228 -16.16 -38.49 11.00
C GLY A 228 -15.52 -37.14 10.70
N PHE A 229 -16.21 -36.03 10.96
CA PHE A 229 -15.73 -34.67 10.71
C PHE A 229 -15.15 -34.09 12.00
N SER A 230 -13.83 -34.09 12.15
CA SER A 230 -13.12 -33.68 13.38
C SER A 230 -12.71 -32.19 13.43
N LEU A 231 -12.98 -31.41 12.38
CA LEU A 231 -12.67 -29.97 12.34
C LEU A 231 -13.91 -29.09 12.62
N PRO A 232 -13.72 -27.83 13.07
CA PRO A 232 -14.83 -26.92 13.34
C PRO A 232 -15.72 -26.87 12.11
N PHE A 233 -16.98 -27.26 12.30
CA PHE A 233 -17.95 -27.54 11.24
C PHE A 233 -18.13 -26.39 10.22
N ALA A 234 -17.80 -25.16 10.59
CA ALA A 234 -17.72 -23.98 9.71
C ALA A 234 -16.69 -24.13 8.58
N ALA A 235 -15.55 -24.80 8.83
CA ALA A 235 -14.54 -25.08 7.81
C ALA A 235 -15.11 -25.98 6.71
N TYR A 236 -15.86 -27.03 7.05
CA TYR A 236 -16.40 -27.99 6.09
C TYR A 236 -17.69 -27.55 5.40
N THR A 237 -18.58 -26.82 6.07
CA THR A 237 -19.81 -26.31 5.43
C THR A 237 -19.50 -25.17 4.48
N SER A 238 -18.60 -24.26 4.86
CA SER A 238 -18.06 -23.27 3.92
C SER A 238 -17.31 -23.97 2.78
N MET A 239 -16.42 -24.93 3.06
CA MET A 239 -15.75 -25.72 2.03
C MET A 239 -16.72 -26.47 1.13
N SER A 240 -17.78 -27.09 1.62
CA SER A 240 -18.69 -27.89 0.76
C SER A 240 -19.45 -26.99 -0.22
N SER A 241 -19.93 -25.84 0.24
CA SER A 241 -20.56 -24.86 -0.66
C SER A 241 -19.56 -24.16 -1.59
N LEU A 242 -18.31 -23.93 -1.14
CA LEU A 242 -17.21 -23.41 -1.95
C LEU A 242 -16.75 -24.41 -3.01
N ILE A 243 -16.62 -25.68 -2.63
CA ILE A 243 -16.33 -26.81 -3.50
C ILE A 243 -17.42 -26.91 -4.56
N ALA A 244 -18.70 -26.74 -4.21
CA ALA A 244 -19.79 -26.75 -5.19
C ALA A 244 -19.70 -25.59 -6.21
N VAL A 245 -19.40 -24.36 -5.76
CA VAL A 245 -19.26 -23.18 -6.65
C VAL A 245 -17.98 -23.28 -7.52
N LEU A 246 -16.87 -23.73 -6.94
CA LEU A 246 -15.58 -23.91 -7.65
C LEU A 246 -15.56 -25.18 -8.52
N SER A 247 -16.49 -26.12 -8.32
CA SER A 247 -16.71 -27.28 -9.19
C SER A 247 -17.44 -26.94 -10.48
N ASN A 248 -17.89 -25.69 -10.66
CA ASN A 248 -18.50 -25.29 -11.92
C ASN A 248 -17.42 -25.30 -13.02
N PRO A 249 -17.56 -26.13 -14.08
CA PRO A 249 -16.57 -26.22 -15.16
C PRO A 249 -16.24 -24.87 -15.82
N LEU A 250 -17.21 -23.94 -15.81
CA LEU A 250 -17.03 -22.59 -16.35
C LEU A 250 -16.00 -21.77 -15.55
N PHE A 251 -15.88 -22.01 -14.24
CA PHE A 251 -14.94 -21.32 -13.36
C PHE A 251 -13.50 -21.83 -13.57
N LEU A 252 -13.33 -23.14 -13.82
CA LEU A 252 -12.05 -23.75 -14.18
C LEU A 252 -11.54 -23.27 -15.56
N ILE A 253 -12.44 -23.11 -16.52
CA ILE A 253 -12.10 -22.57 -17.86
C ILE A 253 -11.62 -21.11 -17.77
N ALA A 254 -12.27 -20.29 -16.94
CA ALA A 254 -11.84 -18.90 -16.70
C ALA A 254 -10.50 -18.80 -15.97
N PHE A 255 -10.20 -19.75 -15.07
CA PHE A 255 -8.93 -19.83 -14.33
C PHE A 255 -7.75 -20.17 -15.24
N ILE A 256 -7.92 -21.12 -16.16
CA ILE A 256 -6.87 -21.54 -17.10
C ILE A 256 -6.59 -20.46 -18.18
N GLY A 257 -7.57 -19.61 -18.50
CA GLY A 257 -7.50 -18.59 -19.55
C GLY A 257 -6.69 -17.31 -19.24
N GLY A 258 -5.95 -17.22 -18.13
CA GLY A 258 -5.02 -16.09 -17.88
C GLY A 258 -5.64 -14.82 -17.27
N GLY A 259 -6.96 -14.75 -17.05
CA GLY A 259 -7.61 -13.65 -16.29
C GLY A 259 -7.52 -13.79 -14.76
N ALA A 260 -6.76 -14.78 -14.29
CA ALA A 260 -6.88 -15.37 -12.97
C ALA A 260 -6.50 -14.43 -11.82
N PHE A 261 -5.43 -13.64 -11.93
CA PHE A 261 -4.91 -12.90 -10.76
C PHE A 261 -5.89 -11.85 -10.20
N TRP A 262 -6.54 -11.06 -11.07
CA TRP A 262 -7.49 -10.03 -10.64
C TRP A 262 -8.80 -10.65 -10.11
N LEU A 263 -9.33 -11.68 -10.79
CA LEU A 263 -10.51 -12.43 -10.34
C LEU A 263 -10.27 -13.14 -9.00
N ILE A 264 -9.10 -13.77 -8.82
CA ILE A 264 -8.74 -14.47 -7.58
C ILE A 264 -8.72 -13.51 -6.39
N SER A 265 -8.14 -12.31 -6.53
CA SER A 265 -8.09 -11.36 -5.40
C SER A 265 -9.48 -10.93 -4.91
N LYS A 266 -10.40 -10.64 -5.84
CA LYS A 266 -11.78 -10.24 -5.54
C LYS A 266 -12.60 -11.41 -4.98
N GLU A 267 -12.46 -12.59 -5.55
CA GLU A 267 -13.17 -13.78 -5.09
C GLU A 267 -12.61 -14.30 -3.75
N ASN A 268 -11.30 -14.18 -3.48
CA ASN A 268 -10.70 -14.43 -2.17
C ASN A 268 -11.34 -13.55 -1.09
N ARG A 269 -11.54 -12.26 -1.39
CA ARG A 269 -12.21 -11.35 -0.46
C ARG A 269 -13.64 -11.79 -0.20
N LYS A 270 -14.43 -12.05 -1.25
CA LYS A 270 -15.82 -12.53 -1.10
C LYS A 270 -15.90 -13.83 -0.30
N MET A 271 -14.94 -14.73 -0.49
CA MET A 271 -14.83 -15.99 0.24
C MET A 271 -14.63 -15.73 1.74
N ARG A 272 -13.66 -14.89 2.11
CA ARG A 272 -13.44 -14.50 3.51
C ARG A 272 -14.61 -13.73 4.11
N GLU A 273 -15.25 -12.85 3.35
CA GLU A 273 -16.46 -12.14 3.78
C GLU A 273 -17.60 -13.10 4.15
N ARG A 274 -17.75 -14.22 3.45
CA ARG A 274 -18.75 -15.26 3.79
C ARG A 274 -18.39 -16.06 5.03
N LEU A 275 -17.12 -16.09 5.42
CA LEU A 275 -16.66 -16.76 6.63
C LEU A 275 -16.89 -15.91 7.88
N VAL A 276 -16.83 -14.59 7.78
CA VAL A 276 -16.99 -13.71 8.96
C VAL A 276 -18.28 -14.03 9.73
N PRO A 277 -19.48 -14.07 9.12
CA PRO A 277 -20.70 -14.39 9.87
C PRO A 277 -20.66 -15.76 10.55
N LEU A 278 -20.01 -16.76 9.93
CA LEU A 278 -19.82 -18.10 10.50
C LEU A 278 -18.91 -18.06 11.72
N VAL A 279 -17.82 -17.30 11.62
CA VAL A 279 -16.89 -17.08 12.74
C VAL A 279 -17.60 -16.40 13.90
N LEU A 280 -18.40 -15.36 13.67
CA LEU A 280 -19.14 -14.69 14.74
C LEU A 280 -20.07 -15.65 15.48
N THR A 281 -20.87 -16.41 14.73
CA THR A 281 -21.79 -17.41 15.30
C THR A 281 -21.02 -18.47 16.08
N GLN A 282 -19.98 -19.06 15.48
CA GLN A 282 -19.17 -20.09 16.13
C GLN A 282 -18.48 -19.58 17.39
N SER A 283 -18.03 -18.34 17.38
CA SER A 283 -17.36 -17.73 18.52
C SER A 283 -18.30 -17.63 19.70
N VAL A 284 -19.52 -17.13 19.46
CA VAL A 284 -20.58 -17.10 20.45
C VAL A 284 -20.87 -18.50 20.96
N VAL A 285 -21.02 -19.53 20.10
CA VAL A 285 -21.18 -20.94 20.54
C VAL A 285 -20.04 -21.38 21.47
N SER A 286 -18.80 -21.21 21.01
CA SER A 286 -17.62 -21.78 21.66
C SER A 286 -17.36 -21.19 23.04
N SER A 287 -17.69 -19.92 23.24
CA SER A 287 -17.51 -19.22 24.53
C SER A 287 -18.31 -19.78 25.69
N LEU A 288 -19.37 -20.52 25.38
CA LEU A 288 -20.37 -20.93 26.33
C LEU A 288 -20.08 -22.30 26.92
N HIS A 289 -19.30 -23.11 26.20
CA HIS A 289 -18.70 -24.34 26.70
C HIS A 289 -17.63 -24.06 27.78
N THR A 290 -17.09 -22.84 27.83
CA THR A 290 -16.04 -22.45 28.79
C THR A 290 -16.59 -21.95 30.14
N SER A 291 -17.93 -21.94 30.32
CA SER A 291 -18.61 -21.24 31.43
C SER A 291 -18.37 -21.80 32.84
N GLU A 292 -17.68 -22.94 32.98
CA GLU A 292 -17.29 -23.50 34.30
C GLU A 292 -15.80 -23.35 34.64
N ILE A 293 -14.90 -23.02 33.71
CA ILE A 293 -13.46 -23.21 33.94
C ILE A 293 -12.67 -21.95 34.32
N ASP A 294 -13.01 -20.72 33.90
CA ASP A 294 -12.21 -19.55 34.32
C ASP A 294 -13.01 -18.24 34.36
N LYS A 295 -13.57 -17.91 35.53
CA LYS A 295 -14.15 -16.59 35.82
C LYS A 295 -13.10 -15.47 35.95
N HIS A 296 -11.81 -15.79 35.80
CA HIS A 296 -10.68 -14.85 35.87
C HIS A 296 -9.80 -14.95 34.61
N ASN A 297 -10.43 -15.07 33.43
CA ASN A 297 -9.67 -15.06 32.20
C ASN A 297 -9.12 -13.65 31.92
N ASP A 298 -7.85 -13.43 32.25
CA ASP A 298 -7.10 -12.20 32.03
C ASP A 298 -6.68 -12.00 30.55
N CYS A 299 -7.16 -12.84 29.63
CA CYS A 299 -6.82 -12.79 28.21
C CYS A 299 -7.00 -11.38 27.61
N THR A 300 -8.10 -10.69 27.92
CA THR A 300 -8.34 -9.33 27.40
C THR A 300 -7.35 -8.33 27.99
N GLU A 301 -7.02 -8.41 29.27
CA GLU A 301 -6.03 -7.52 29.89
C GLU A 301 -4.62 -7.78 29.34
N LYS A 302 -4.25 -9.05 29.18
CA LYS A 302 -3.01 -9.46 28.50
C LYS A 302 -2.98 -9.01 27.04
N ALA A 303 -4.12 -9.03 26.35
CA ALA A 303 -4.25 -8.52 24.99
C ALA A 303 -4.08 -7.01 24.93
N VAL A 304 -4.67 -6.24 25.85
CA VAL A 304 -4.40 -4.78 25.98
C VAL A 304 -2.91 -4.54 26.23
N ALA A 305 -2.29 -5.24 27.16
CA ALA A 305 -0.87 -5.06 27.48
C ALA A 305 0.04 -5.42 26.29
N ALA A 306 -0.24 -6.52 25.60
CA ALA A 306 0.47 -6.93 24.40
C ALA A 306 0.28 -5.90 23.29
N TRP A 307 -0.95 -5.45 23.04
CA TRP A 307 -1.26 -4.41 22.08
C TRP A 307 -0.53 -3.09 22.39
N ALA A 308 -0.54 -2.63 23.63
CA ALA A 308 0.10 -1.37 24.02
C ALA A 308 1.63 -1.42 23.80
N ARG A 309 2.27 -2.53 24.18
CA ARG A 309 3.70 -2.76 23.92
C ARG A 309 3.99 -2.75 22.42
N ASP A 310 3.20 -3.50 21.67
CA ASP A 310 3.38 -3.65 20.23
C ASP A 310 3.18 -2.27 19.55
N TRP A 311 2.04 -1.63 19.79
CA TRP A 311 1.69 -0.32 19.23
C TRP A 311 2.72 0.78 19.53
N SER A 312 3.36 0.76 20.71
CA SER A 312 4.45 1.69 21.02
C SER A 312 5.63 1.57 20.03
N THR A 313 5.92 0.35 19.57
CA THR A 313 6.94 0.08 18.55
C THR A 313 6.51 0.67 17.21
N VAL A 314 5.25 0.50 16.81
CA VAL A 314 4.71 1.12 15.59
C VAL A 314 4.80 2.64 15.64
N LEU A 315 4.43 3.25 16.77
CA LEU A 315 4.55 4.70 16.96
C LEU A 315 6.00 5.18 16.86
N GLU A 316 6.95 4.45 17.44
CA GLU A 316 8.37 4.75 17.33
C GLU A 316 8.84 4.68 15.87
N GLN A 317 8.50 3.61 15.14
CA GLN A 317 8.88 3.48 13.73
C GLN A 317 8.23 4.55 12.84
N ARG A 318 6.97 4.94 13.13
CA ARG A 318 6.30 6.06 12.46
C ARG A 318 7.00 7.39 12.73
N ALA A 319 7.44 7.63 13.95
CA ALA A 319 8.20 8.83 14.31
C ALA A 319 9.53 8.89 13.55
N VAL A 320 10.26 7.77 13.48
CA VAL A 320 11.51 7.66 12.69
C VAL A 320 11.26 7.91 11.20
N ARG A 321 10.23 7.28 10.62
CA ARG A 321 9.84 7.50 9.21
C ARG A 321 9.48 8.96 8.95
N ASN A 322 8.71 9.59 9.83
CA ASN A 322 8.30 10.99 9.68
C ASN A 322 9.51 11.94 9.80
N ALA A 323 10.44 11.69 10.72
CA ALA A 323 11.67 12.44 10.84
C ALA A 323 12.54 12.31 9.57
N ALA A 324 12.67 11.10 9.01
CA ALA A 324 13.37 10.87 7.76
C ALA A 324 12.70 11.60 6.58
N ARG A 325 11.36 11.65 6.53
CA ARG A 325 10.62 12.41 5.51
C ARG A 325 10.88 13.91 5.61
N VAL A 326 10.83 14.47 6.82
CA VAL A 326 11.17 15.89 7.04
C VAL A 326 12.61 16.19 6.63
N ALA A 327 13.55 15.27 6.87
CA ALA A 327 14.94 15.42 6.41
C ALA A 327 15.04 15.45 4.87
N VAL A 328 14.30 14.59 4.16
CA VAL A 328 14.21 14.62 2.69
C VAL A 328 13.64 15.95 2.20
N ASP A 329 12.53 16.42 2.79
CA ASP A 329 11.88 17.66 2.38
C ASP A 329 12.82 18.87 2.58
N ASN A 330 13.53 18.92 3.71
CA ASN A 330 14.52 19.95 3.98
C ASN A 330 15.71 19.89 3.00
N ALA A 331 16.23 18.69 2.72
CA ALA A 331 17.33 18.51 1.76
C ALA A 331 16.93 18.89 0.33
N GLN A 332 15.69 18.55 -0.06
CA GLN A 332 15.12 18.90 -1.36
C GLN A 332 14.94 20.43 -1.48
N SER A 333 14.37 21.07 -0.46
CA SER A 333 14.19 22.54 -0.45
C SER A 333 15.53 23.29 -0.52
N ALA A 334 16.56 22.81 0.18
CA ALA A 334 17.91 23.37 0.10
C ALA A 334 18.51 23.21 -1.30
N TYR A 335 18.38 22.04 -1.91
CA TYR A 335 18.84 21.77 -3.28
C TYR A 335 18.13 22.65 -4.31
N ASP A 336 16.79 22.75 -4.24
CA ASP A 336 15.99 23.55 -5.17
C ASP A 336 16.32 25.04 -5.08
N SER A 337 16.58 25.54 -3.87
CA SER A 337 17.03 26.92 -3.65
C SER A 337 18.36 27.21 -4.32
N THR A 338 19.34 26.29 -4.20
CA THR A 338 20.64 26.41 -4.88
C THR A 338 20.50 26.34 -6.40
N VAL A 339 19.67 25.44 -6.93
CA VAL A 339 19.39 25.35 -8.38
C VAL A 339 18.74 26.64 -8.89
N ALA A 340 17.83 27.24 -8.13
CA ALA A 340 17.23 28.53 -8.48
C ALA A 340 18.29 29.64 -8.59
N LEU A 341 19.22 29.72 -7.64
CA LEU A 341 20.34 30.68 -7.67
C LEU A 341 21.26 30.44 -8.88
N ILE A 342 21.59 29.19 -9.20
CA ILE A 342 22.38 28.84 -10.39
C ILE A 342 21.68 29.35 -11.65
N ASN A 343 20.37 29.11 -11.80
CA ASN A 343 19.60 29.55 -12.95
C ASN A 343 19.53 31.09 -13.05
N GLU A 344 19.40 31.79 -11.93
CA GLU A 344 19.45 33.25 -11.89
C GLU A 344 20.83 33.77 -12.34
N ASN A 345 21.91 33.17 -11.85
CA ASN A 345 23.28 33.52 -12.24
C ASN A 345 23.55 33.24 -13.72
N LEU A 346 23.07 32.13 -14.28
CA LEU A 346 23.16 31.85 -15.70
C LEU A 346 22.43 32.91 -16.54
N LYS A 347 21.27 33.38 -16.08
CA LYS A 347 20.53 34.48 -16.72
C LYS A 347 21.29 35.81 -16.66
N LYS A 348 21.92 36.13 -15.52
CA LYS A 348 22.81 37.30 -15.37
C LYS A 348 24.02 37.21 -16.30
N GLN A 349 24.70 36.06 -16.34
CA GLN A 349 25.82 35.81 -17.24
C GLN A 349 25.43 35.99 -18.72
N SER A 350 24.27 35.47 -19.13
CA SER A 350 23.72 35.64 -20.48
C SER A 350 23.50 37.11 -20.85
N THR A 351 22.93 37.88 -19.91
CA THR A 351 22.66 39.31 -20.09
C THR A 351 23.96 40.10 -20.22
N LEU A 352 24.90 39.90 -19.29
CA LEU A 352 26.22 40.55 -19.31
C LEU A 352 27.04 40.14 -20.53
N ALA A 353 26.97 38.89 -20.98
CA ALA A 353 27.64 38.46 -22.20
C ALA A 353 27.08 39.18 -23.45
N THR A 354 25.76 39.42 -23.47
CA THR A 354 25.10 40.18 -24.53
C THR A 354 25.51 41.65 -24.50
N ASP A 355 25.57 42.27 -23.33
CA ASP A 355 25.97 43.67 -23.18
C ASP A 355 27.46 43.87 -23.45
N ARG A 356 28.30 42.92 -23.05
CA ARG A 356 29.71 42.87 -23.46
C ARG A 356 29.84 42.81 -24.98
N GLU A 357 29.07 41.97 -25.66
CA GLU A 357 29.10 41.88 -27.13
C GLU A 357 28.63 43.18 -27.81
N LYS A 358 27.59 43.85 -27.26
CA LYS A 358 27.17 45.18 -27.74
C LYS A 358 28.29 46.20 -27.59
N THR A 359 28.98 46.19 -26.45
CA THR A 359 30.09 47.10 -26.15
C THR A 359 31.27 46.86 -27.09
N VAL A 360 31.65 45.59 -27.32
CA VAL A 360 32.66 45.22 -28.32
C VAL A 360 32.27 45.69 -29.73
N LYS A 361 30.99 45.59 -30.11
CA LYS A 361 30.51 46.10 -31.41
C LYS A 361 30.64 47.62 -31.52
N LYS A 362 30.37 48.38 -30.44
CA LYS A 362 30.59 49.84 -30.42
C LYS A 362 32.06 50.17 -30.61
N ILE A 363 32.96 49.51 -29.87
CA ILE A 363 34.42 49.67 -30.02
C ILE A 363 34.83 49.37 -31.47
N ARG A 364 34.36 48.26 -32.04
CA ARG A 364 34.65 47.87 -33.42
C ARG A 364 34.25 48.95 -34.44
N ALA A 365 33.11 49.61 -34.21
CA ALA A 365 32.63 50.68 -35.08
C ALA A 365 33.43 51.97 -34.94
N MET A 366 33.90 52.29 -33.72
CA MET A 366 34.67 53.52 -33.44
C MET A 366 36.14 53.43 -33.84
N VAL A 367 36.78 52.25 -33.71
CA VAL A 367 38.22 52.10 -33.97
C VAL A 367 38.64 52.66 -35.33
N PRO A 368 37.96 52.36 -36.46
CA PRO A 368 38.33 52.92 -37.77
C PRO A 368 38.35 54.45 -37.83
N GLU A 369 37.50 55.13 -37.06
CA GLU A 369 37.41 56.60 -37.03
C GLU A 369 38.52 57.25 -36.19
N VAL A 370 39.05 56.51 -35.22
CA VAL A 370 40.04 57.00 -34.28
C VAL A 370 41.45 56.51 -34.64
N VAL A 371 41.59 55.46 -35.45
CA VAL A 371 42.88 54.78 -35.71
C VAL A 371 43.96 55.67 -36.32
N ASP A 372 43.60 56.65 -37.14
CA ASP A 372 44.57 57.61 -37.69
C ASP A 372 45.10 58.54 -36.58
N LYS A 373 44.26 58.89 -35.59
CA LYS A 373 44.69 59.60 -34.38
C LYS A 373 45.53 58.71 -33.45
N ILE A 374 45.31 57.40 -33.47
CA ILE A 374 46.12 56.39 -32.76
C ILE A 374 47.51 56.26 -33.44
N ARG A 375 47.59 56.43 -34.77
CA ARG A 375 48.83 56.35 -35.55
C ARG A 375 49.78 57.52 -35.30
N ASP A 376 49.27 58.69 -34.91
CA ASP A 376 50.05 59.89 -34.55
C ASP A 376 50.88 59.76 -33.24
N GLY A 377 51.07 58.55 -32.73
CA GLY A 377 52.01 58.24 -31.65
C GLY A 377 51.53 58.57 -30.23
N LYS A 378 50.28 59.05 -30.07
CA LYS A 378 49.74 59.49 -28.77
C LYS A 378 49.25 58.37 -27.85
N TRP A 379 49.14 57.13 -28.36
CA TRP A 379 48.53 56.00 -27.64
C TRP A 379 49.57 54.91 -27.29
N GLY A 380 50.86 55.12 -27.58
CA GLY A 380 51.94 54.14 -27.36
C GLY A 380 51.99 53.03 -28.43
N MET A 381 53.19 52.49 -28.68
CA MET A 381 53.45 51.55 -29.79
C MET A 381 52.59 50.27 -29.73
N GLU A 382 52.24 49.81 -28.53
CA GLU A 382 51.48 48.58 -28.32
C GLU A 382 50.00 48.72 -28.73
N LEU A 383 49.34 49.83 -28.37
CA LEU A 383 47.96 50.11 -28.79
C LEU A 383 47.85 50.37 -30.28
N SER A 384 48.81 51.10 -30.86
CA SER A 384 48.88 51.30 -32.31
C SER A 384 49.03 49.96 -33.05
N ALA A 385 49.84 49.04 -32.53
CA ALA A 385 49.97 47.69 -33.09
C ALA A 385 48.68 46.88 -32.99
N GLN A 386 47.96 46.94 -31.87
CA GLN A 386 46.67 46.25 -31.71
C GLN A 386 45.57 46.87 -32.59
N GLY A 387 45.56 48.20 -32.74
CA GLY A 387 44.67 48.92 -33.64
C GLY A 387 44.88 48.52 -35.11
N GLU A 388 46.12 48.47 -35.58
CA GLU A 388 46.47 47.99 -36.92
C GLU A 388 46.12 46.51 -37.13
N LYS A 389 46.36 45.66 -36.11
CA LYS A 389 45.93 44.26 -36.12
C LYS A 389 44.41 44.16 -36.26
N LEU A 390 43.65 44.97 -35.51
CA LEU A 390 42.19 44.99 -35.58
C LEU A 390 41.70 45.46 -36.96
N LEU A 391 42.29 46.51 -37.55
CA LEU A 391 41.97 46.94 -38.91
C LEU A 391 42.23 45.85 -39.94
N THR A 392 43.35 45.15 -39.82
CA THR A 392 43.72 44.05 -40.71
C THR A 392 42.68 42.93 -40.65
N LEU A 393 42.31 42.51 -39.44
CA LEU A 393 41.27 41.50 -39.22
C LEU A 393 39.89 41.95 -39.71
N LEU A 394 39.55 43.24 -39.60
CA LEU A 394 38.29 43.78 -40.13
C LEU A 394 38.26 43.77 -41.66
N LYS A 395 39.39 44.07 -42.32
CA LYS A 395 39.53 43.95 -43.78
C LYS A 395 39.41 42.50 -44.22
N GLU A 396 40.09 41.58 -43.54
CA GLU A 396 39.97 40.13 -43.78
C GLU A 396 38.53 39.64 -43.62
N GLN A 397 37.79 40.12 -42.62
CA GLN A 397 36.38 39.78 -42.44
C GLN A 397 35.49 40.25 -43.60
N VAL A 398 35.77 41.43 -44.17
CA VAL A 398 35.06 41.92 -45.37
C VAL A 398 35.42 41.07 -46.59
N GLU A 399 36.71 40.73 -46.75
CA GLU A 399 37.17 39.86 -47.83
C GLU A 399 36.55 38.47 -47.77
N ILE A 400 36.55 37.82 -46.60
CA ILE A 400 35.94 36.49 -46.38
C ILE A 400 34.45 36.51 -46.75
N LYS A 401 33.72 37.59 -46.43
CA LYS A 401 32.30 37.76 -46.81
C LYS A 401 32.10 37.97 -48.31
N SER A 402 33.10 38.53 -48.99
CA SER A 402 33.07 38.81 -50.43
C SER A 402 33.59 37.66 -51.30
N ARG A 403 34.12 36.58 -50.72
CA ARG A 403 34.67 35.44 -51.48
C ARG A 403 33.58 34.79 -52.34
N PRO A 404 33.81 34.61 -53.66
CA PRO A 404 32.83 33.99 -54.55
C PRO A 404 32.58 32.53 -54.15
N GLN A 405 31.32 32.13 -54.06
CA GLN A 405 30.97 30.74 -53.79
C GLN A 405 31.21 29.89 -55.05
N SER A 406 31.98 28.82 -54.90
CA SER A 406 32.26 27.84 -55.95
C SER A 406 30.96 27.37 -56.64
N SER A 407 30.99 27.11 -57.95
CA SER A 407 29.83 26.61 -58.70
C SER A 407 29.59 25.10 -58.51
N SER A 408 30.62 24.34 -58.11
CA SER A 408 30.58 22.88 -57.89
C SER A 408 29.97 22.51 -56.54
N PHE A 409 29.14 21.46 -56.46
CA PHE A 409 28.48 21.00 -55.22
C PHE A 409 29.47 20.68 -54.08
N PHE A 410 30.54 19.93 -54.36
CA PHE A 410 31.59 19.65 -53.37
C PHE A 410 32.45 20.89 -53.06
N GLY A 411 32.65 21.77 -54.04
CA GLY A 411 33.31 23.07 -53.85
C GLY A 411 32.50 24.05 -53.00
N LYS A 412 31.15 23.97 -53.06
CA LYS A 412 30.23 24.73 -52.19
C LYS A 412 30.29 24.25 -50.76
N ILE A 413 30.32 22.94 -50.53
CA ILE A 413 30.39 22.37 -49.17
C ILE A 413 31.76 22.66 -48.53
N ALA A 414 32.86 22.36 -49.25
CA ALA A 414 34.21 22.63 -48.74
C ALA A 414 34.46 24.14 -48.56
N GLY A 415 34.06 24.97 -49.53
CA GLY A 415 34.16 26.42 -49.44
C GLY A 415 33.29 27.02 -48.34
N ALA A 416 32.10 26.48 -48.09
CA ALA A 416 31.23 26.92 -46.99
C ALA A 416 31.78 26.55 -45.62
N ILE A 417 32.41 25.37 -45.48
CA ILE A 417 33.07 24.95 -44.22
C ILE A 417 34.31 25.80 -43.96
N ASN A 418 35.17 26.00 -44.97
CA ASN A 418 36.40 26.77 -44.82
C ASN A 418 36.11 28.26 -44.56
N ASN A 419 35.18 28.87 -45.31
CA ASN A 419 34.78 30.26 -45.07
C ASN A 419 34.06 30.45 -43.72
N LYS A 420 33.34 29.42 -43.20
CA LYS A 420 32.79 29.45 -41.84
C LYS A 420 33.88 29.40 -40.78
N TRP A 421 34.91 28.58 -40.98
CA TRP A 421 36.01 28.42 -40.04
C TRP A 421 36.93 29.65 -40.04
N ASP A 422 37.36 30.12 -41.21
CA ASP A 422 38.10 31.37 -41.38
C ASP A 422 37.32 32.56 -40.80
N GLY A 423 36.00 32.62 -41.04
CA GLY A 423 35.13 33.65 -40.50
C GLY A 423 34.96 33.58 -38.97
N PHE A 424 35.02 32.39 -38.38
CA PHE A 424 34.99 32.17 -36.94
C PHE A 424 36.31 32.59 -36.28
N GLU A 425 37.45 32.18 -36.84
CA GLU A 425 38.79 32.52 -36.36
C GLU A 425 39.04 34.04 -36.46
N THR A 426 38.68 34.65 -37.60
CA THR A 426 38.75 36.10 -37.78
C THR A 426 37.84 36.83 -36.79
N SER A 427 36.62 36.32 -36.55
CA SER A 427 35.70 36.91 -35.55
C SER A 427 36.26 36.84 -34.12
N LEU A 428 36.92 35.74 -33.75
CA LEU A 428 37.62 35.59 -32.46
C LEU A 428 38.79 36.57 -32.35
N GLY A 429 39.63 36.65 -33.38
CA GLY A 429 40.75 37.61 -33.44
C GLY A 429 40.28 39.06 -33.30
N ILE A 430 39.18 39.43 -33.98
CA ILE A 430 38.59 40.77 -33.87
C ILE A 430 38.13 41.05 -32.43
N LYS A 431 37.48 40.08 -31.78
CA LYS A 431 37.00 40.23 -30.40
C LYS A 431 38.16 40.37 -29.41
N ASP A 432 39.21 39.57 -29.58
CA ASP A 432 40.42 39.62 -28.74
C ASP A 432 41.14 40.96 -28.89
N SER A 433 41.44 41.39 -30.13
CA SER A 433 42.08 42.68 -30.38
C SER A 433 41.23 43.88 -29.89
N SER A 434 39.90 43.85 -30.08
CA SER A 434 39.01 44.91 -29.56
C SER A 434 39.03 44.98 -28.03
N LYS A 435 39.10 43.81 -27.35
CA LYS A 435 39.21 43.73 -25.90
C LYS A 435 40.55 44.28 -25.41
N GLN A 436 41.65 43.90 -26.06
CA GLN A 436 43.00 44.39 -25.71
C GLN A 436 43.12 45.91 -25.87
N ILE A 437 42.56 46.45 -26.97
CA ILE A 437 42.52 47.90 -27.20
C ILE A 437 41.74 48.61 -26.08
N ALA A 438 40.56 48.11 -25.74
CA ALA A 438 39.74 48.70 -24.67
C ALA A 438 40.44 48.65 -23.30
N LEU A 439 40.93 47.47 -22.88
CA LEU A 439 41.60 47.33 -21.58
C LEU A 439 42.85 48.22 -21.46
N LYS A 440 43.66 48.29 -22.52
CA LYS A 440 44.88 49.09 -22.52
C LYS A 440 44.61 50.59 -22.65
N ALA A 441 43.56 50.97 -23.39
CA ALA A 441 43.12 52.37 -23.46
C ALA A 441 42.56 52.86 -22.11
N ALA A 442 41.86 52.00 -21.36
CA ALA A 442 41.43 52.31 -19.99
C ALA A 442 42.63 52.51 -19.05
N SER A 443 43.61 51.60 -19.07
CA SER A 443 44.79 51.70 -18.17
C SER A 443 45.66 52.93 -18.45
N LEU A 444 45.93 53.24 -19.73
CA LEU A 444 46.75 54.40 -20.10
C LEU A 444 46.06 55.74 -19.81
N TRP A 445 44.73 55.72 -19.74
CA TRP A 445 43.94 56.87 -19.30
C TRP A 445 44.08 57.13 -17.80
N GLU A 446 43.94 56.09 -16.96
CA GLU A 446 44.11 56.20 -15.51
C GLU A 446 45.50 56.72 -15.11
N GLU A 447 46.52 56.37 -15.90
CA GLU A 447 47.90 56.85 -15.74
C GLU A 447 48.12 58.28 -16.29
N GLY A 448 47.10 58.91 -16.89
CA GLY A 448 47.14 60.30 -17.37
C GLY A 448 47.84 60.52 -18.71
N PHE A 449 48.13 59.46 -19.47
CA PHE A 449 48.94 59.53 -20.70
C PHE A 449 48.16 59.84 -21.99
N MET A 450 46.83 60.01 -21.94
CA MET A 450 46.00 60.20 -23.14
C MET A 450 45.14 61.49 -23.13
N PRO A 451 45.19 62.32 -24.19
CA PRO A 451 44.25 63.42 -24.39
C PRO A 451 42.89 62.90 -24.90
N ALA A 452 41.83 63.29 -24.20
CA ALA A 452 40.44 62.86 -24.28
C ALA A 452 39.83 62.60 -25.67
N ASP A 453 39.47 61.34 -25.93
CA ASP A 453 38.16 61.04 -26.50
C ASP A 453 37.32 60.39 -25.39
N PRO A 454 36.47 61.17 -24.68
CA PRO A 454 35.69 60.69 -23.53
C PRO A 454 34.84 59.45 -23.83
N ASP A 455 34.40 59.30 -25.08
CA ASP A 455 33.51 58.21 -25.49
C ASP A 455 34.26 56.87 -25.54
N VAL A 456 35.52 56.87 -25.97
CA VAL A 456 36.34 55.65 -26.02
C VAL A 456 36.70 55.17 -24.61
N HIS A 457 37.07 56.11 -23.72
CA HIS A 457 37.37 55.79 -22.33
C HIS A 457 36.14 55.21 -21.60
N TYR A 458 34.99 55.87 -21.74
CA TYR A 458 33.74 55.40 -21.13
C TYR A 458 33.37 53.98 -21.57
N ILE A 459 33.46 53.69 -22.88
CA ILE A 459 33.16 52.37 -23.44
C ILE A 459 34.19 51.32 -23.01
N ALA A 460 35.46 51.71 -22.85
CA ALA A 460 36.51 50.83 -22.36
C ALA A 460 36.28 50.42 -20.88
N CYS A 461 35.93 51.38 -20.02
CA CYS A 461 35.55 51.10 -18.64
C CYS A 461 34.33 50.17 -18.55
N GLN A 462 33.29 50.41 -19.37
CA GLN A 462 32.13 49.51 -19.45
C GLN A 462 32.50 48.08 -19.86
N LEU A 463 33.47 47.92 -20.76
CA LEU A 463 33.91 46.59 -21.18
C LEU A 463 34.70 45.88 -20.08
N GLN A 464 35.56 46.62 -19.37
CA GLN A 464 36.34 46.09 -18.25
C GLN A 464 35.43 45.62 -17.12
N GLU A 465 34.51 46.48 -16.67
CA GLU A 465 33.51 46.19 -15.63
C GLU A 465 32.68 44.94 -16.02
N ALA A 466 32.11 44.91 -17.23
CA ALA A 466 31.35 43.74 -17.70
C ALA A 466 32.21 42.46 -17.81
N THR A 467 33.52 42.58 -17.97
CA THR A 467 34.42 41.41 -18.02
C THR A 467 34.73 40.90 -16.63
N GLU A 468 35.00 41.80 -15.68
CA GLU A 468 35.25 41.47 -14.27
C GLU A 468 34.00 40.83 -13.64
N ASP A 469 32.83 41.42 -13.84
CA ASP A 469 31.53 40.89 -13.39
C ASP A 469 31.26 39.48 -13.93
N LEU A 470 31.58 39.23 -15.21
CA LEU A 470 31.42 37.91 -15.82
C LEU A 470 32.39 36.86 -15.22
N VAL A 471 33.60 37.27 -14.84
CA VAL A 471 34.55 36.38 -14.17
C VAL A 471 34.06 36.06 -12.76
N GLN A 472 33.61 37.07 -12.01
CA GLN A 472 33.05 36.88 -10.68
C GLN A 472 31.83 35.95 -10.70
N LEU A 473 30.85 36.21 -11.57
CA LEU A 473 29.65 35.37 -11.70
C LEU A 473 29.97 33.93 -12.11
N LYS A 474 31.04 33.70 -12.89
CA LYS A 474 31.48 32.34 -13.23
C LYS A 474 32.07 31.61 -12.04
N ASN A 475 32.87 32.30 -11.22
CA ASN A 475 33.42 31.74 -10.00
C ASN A 475 32.29 31.41 -9.00
N GLU A 476 31.34 32.32 -8.82
CA GLU A 476 30.16 32.09 -7.97
C GLU A 476 29.32 30.91 -8.48
N ALA A 477 29.06 30.82 -9.79
CA ALA A 477 28.34 29.69 -10.37
C ALA A 477 29.05 28.35 -10.10
N LYS A 478 30.38 28.30 -10.24
CA LYS A 478 31.16 27.10 -9.91
C LYS A 478 31.03 26.70 -8.44
N THR A 479 31.12 27.67 -7.52
CA THR A 479 30.91 27.40 -6.09
C THR A 479 29.49 26.88 -5.81
N GLN A 480 28.46 27.45 -6.46
CA GLN A 480 27.10 26.97 -6.31
C GLN A 480 26.89 25.57 -6.90
N GLU A 481 27.55 25.21 -8.00
CA GLU A 481 27.53 23.85 -8.56
C GLU A 481 28.15 22.83 -7.59
N GLU A 482 29.25 23.19 -6.92
CA GLU A 482 29.87 22.35 -5.89
C GLU A 482 28.91 22.15 -4.69
N ILE A 483 28.26 23.21 -4.22
CA ILE A 483 27.25 23.15 -3.16
C ILE A 483 26.06 22.28 -3.58
N ALA A 484 25.55 22.47 -4.80
CA ALA A 484 24.42 21.68 -5.33
C ALA A 484 24.78 20.19 -5.43
N SER A 485 26.01 19.86 -5.83
CA SER A 485 26.53 18.49 -5.86
C SER A 485 26.54 17.85 -4.47
N GLN A 486 27.03 18.58 -3.46
CA GLN A 486 27.03 18.13 -2.07
C GLN A 486 25.59 17.95 -1.54
N GLN A 487 24.71 18.92 -1.76
CA GLN A 487 23.29 18.84 -1.37
C GLN A 487 22.56 17.68 -2.04
N ARG A 488 22.84 17.42 -3.32
CA ARG A 488 22.29 16.26 -4.04
C ARG A 488 22.74 14.93 -3.42
N ALA A 489 23.98 14.85 -2.94
CA ALA A 489 24.47 13.66 -2.23
C ALA A 489 23.75 13.47 -0.89
N VAL A 490 23.53 14.57 -0.13
CA VAL A 490 22.74 14.56 1.11
C VAL A 490 21.30 14.12 0.84
N LEU A 491 20.64 14.70 -0.16
CA LEU A 491 19.29 14.33 -0.57
C LEU A 491 19.19 12.82 -0.88
N LYS A 492 20.12 12.29 -1.67
CA LYS A 492 20.17 10.85 -2.00
C LYS A 492 20.31 9.99 -0.75
N GLN A 493 21.13 10.42 0.22
CA GLN A 493 21.30 9.71 1.49
C GLN A 493 20.02 9.75 2.33
N CYS A 494 19.39 10.92 2.48
CA CYS A 494 18.11 11.05 3.19
C CYS A 494 16.99 10.22 2.54
N THR A 495 16.92 10.16 1.20
CA THR A 495 15.95 9.31 0.50
C THR A 495 16.16 7.83 0.84
N LYS A 496 17.42 7.37 0.85
CA LYS A 496 17.75 5.98 1.23
C LYS A 496 17.36 5.69 2.69
N GLU A 497 17.59 6.63 3.60
CA GLU A 497 17.16 6.50 5.00
C GLU A 497 15.65 6.45 5.14
N LEU A 498 14.92 7.26 4.37
CA LEU A 498 13.45 7.22 4.30
C LEU A 498 12.94 5.87 3.78
N GLU A 499 13.57 5.30 2.75
CA GLU A 499 13.22 3.96 2.24
C GLU A 499 13.39 2.88 3.32
N VAL A 500 14.52 2.90 4.03
CA VAL A 500 14.78 1.95 5.14
C VAL A 500 13.79 2.15 6.28
N ALA A 501 13.53 3.40 6.69
CA ALA A 501 12.57 3.70 7.75
C ALA A 501 11.14 3.32 7.36
N SER A 502 10.77 3.52 6.09
CA SER A 502 9.47 3.10 5.55
C SER A 502 9.33 1.59 5.54
N GLY A 503 10.38 0.86 5.15
CA GLY A 503 10.42 -0.61 5.23
C GLY A 503 10.23 -1.12 6.65
N LYS A 504 10.97 -0.58 7.63
CA LYS A 504 10.83 -0.96 9.05
C LYS A 504 9.45 -0.61 9.63
N CYS A 505 8.92 0.56 9.28
CA CYS A 505 7.58 0.97 9.69
C CYS A 505 6.52 0.02 9.11
N PHE A 506 6.63 -0.33 7.83
CA PHE A 506 5.74 -1.28 7.19
C PHE A 506 5.85 -2.68 7.80
N GLU A 507 7.06 -3.16 8.08
CA GLU A 507 7.26 -4.44 8.76
C GLU A 507 6.65 -4.44 10.16
N ALA A 508 6.83 -3.38 10.95
CA ALA A 508 6.21 -3.24 12.25
C ALA A 508 4.67 -3.24 12.16
N GLU A 509 4.09 -2.49 11.24
CA GLU A 509 2.64 -2.45 10.99
C GLU A 509 2.08 -3.79 10.48
N ARG A 510 2.85 -4.52 9.68
CA ARG A 510 2.46 -5.84 9.16
C ARG A 510 2.57 -6.92 10.21
N LEU A 511 3.67 -6.96 10.97
CA LEU A 511 3.92 -7.96 12.00
C LEU A 511 2.97 -7.82 13.18
N GLN A 512 2.49 -6.60 13.44
CA GLN A 512 1.62 -6.32 14.57
C GLN A 512 0.18 -6.18 14.11
N TRP A 513 -0.36 -7.33 13.70
CA TRP A 513 -1.80 -7.56 13.57
C TRP A 513 -2.45 -6.90 12.35
N GLY A 514 -1.72 -6.40 11.34
CA GLY A 514 -2.32 -5.87 10.11
C GLY A 514 -3.23 -4.64 10.28
N MET A 515 -3.41 -4.16 11.51
CA MET A 515 -4.20 -3.00 11.90
C MET A 515 -3.40 -1.69 11.74
N GLY A 516 -2.19 -1.71 11.20
CA GLY A 516 -1.45 -0.47 10.90
C GLY A 516 -1.62 0.06 9.48
N ALA A 517 -2.00 -0.81 8.53
CA ALA A 517 -1.73 -0.63 7.10
C ALA A 517 -2.75 0.24 6.33
N LEU A 518 -3.79 0.77 6.98
CA LEU A 518 -4.91 1.48 6.33
C LEU A 518 -4.86 3.01 6.43
N GLN A 519 -3.71 3.62 6.78
CA GLN A 519 -3.57 5.09 6.86
C GLN A 519 -2.45 5.65 5.98
#